data_AF-A0A2V8TT07-F1
#
_entry.id   AF-A0A2V8TT07-F1
#
_cell.length_a   1.000
_cell.length_b   1.000
_cell.length_c   1.000
_cell.angle_alpha   90.00
_cell.angle_beta   90.00
_cell.angle_gamma   90.00
#
_symmetry.space_group_name_H-M   'P 1'
#
loop_
_entity.id
_entity.type
_entity.pdbx_description
1 polymer ?
#
loop_
_entity_poly.entity_id
_entity_poly.type
_entity_poly.pdbx_seq_one_letter_code
_entity_poly.pdbx_strand_id
1 'polypeptide(L)'
;MPIQQPIWNFEQEPWVDGTPDETSINLRAYFDRMRDEKLPQYRVDWTNEQVIDWDGNFTTDGHVLLGCSERDVDVDEYRRVIEQCIEYRNRVRGKLAGQAG
;
A
#
# COMPACT_ATOMS: atom_id res chain seq x y z
N MET A 1 -11.92 0.60 22.05
CA MET A 1 -10.63 1.32 21.98
C MET A 1 -10.20 1.32 20.52
N PRO A 2 -9.91 2.46 19.89
CA PRO A 2 -9.30 2.43 18.56
C PRO A 2 -7.93 1.75 18.71
N ILE A 3 -7.76 0.62 18.03
CA ILE A 3 -6.47 -0.04 17.85
C ILE A 3 -5.53 0.99 17.21
N GLN A 4 -4.55 1.49 17.96
CA GLN A 4 -3.48 2.31 17.41
C GLN A 4 -2.66 1.42 16.47
N GLN A 5 -2.83 1.60 15.17
CA GLN A 5 -1.99 0.93 14.19
C GLN A 5 -0.56 1.48 14.28
N PRO A 6 0.47 0.62 14.15
CA PRO A 6 1.85 1.08 14.11
C PRO A 6 2.07 1.98 12.88
N ILE A 7 2.98 2.94 13.02
CA ILE A 7 3.44 3.75 11.90
C ILE A 7 4.42 2.88 11.09
N TRP A 8 4.01 2.49 9.89
CA TRP A 8 4.81 1.60 9.05
C TRP A 8 5.98 2.34 8.38
N ASN A 9 5.80 3.59 7.91
CA ASN A 9 6.79 4.35 7.14
C ASN A 9 7.23 3.63 5.86
N PHE A 10 6.31 2.95 5.18
CA PHE A 10 6.56 2.32 3.89
C PHE A 10 6.98 3.32 2.80
N GLU A 11 6.50 4.57 2.86
CA GLU A 11 6.95 5.66 1.97
C GLU A 11 8.46 5.91 2.02
N GLN A 12 9.13 5.55 3.13
CA GLN A 12 10.57 5.71 3.34
C GLN A 12 11.39 4.47 2.95
N GLU A 13 10.78 3.38 2.45
CA GLU A 13 11.56 2.23 1.97
C GLU A 13 12.49 2.65 0.83
N PRO A 14 13.74 2.14 0.77
CA PRO A 14 14.59 2.31 -0.39
C PRO A 14 13.88 1.93 -1.68
N TRP A 15 14.09 2.77 -2.69
CA TRP A 15 13.55 2.57 -4.03
C TRP A 15 14.51 1.70 -4.82
N VAL A 16 13.98 0.62 -5.39
CA VAL A 16 14.79 -0.37 -6.11
C VAL A 16 15.11 0.09 -7.54
N ASP A 17 14.22 0.88 -8.15
CA ASP A 17 14.27 1.30 -9.56
C ASP A 17 14.46 2.82 -9.76
N GLY A 18 15.37 3.44 -9.02
CA GLY A 18 15.76 4.84 -9.21
C GLY A 18 15.04 5.85 -8.32
N THR A 19 14.96 7.11 -8.77
CA THR A 19 14.32 8.19 -8.02
C THR A 19 12.80 8.07 -8.15
N PRO A 20 12.04 7.99 -7.05
CA PRO A 20 10.58 7.97 -7.12
C PRO A 20 10.02 9.32 -7.57
N ASP A 21 9.01 9.26 -8.43
CA ASP A 21 8.14 10.40 -8.71
C ASP A 21 7.15 10.62 -7.55
N GLU A 22 6.49 11.79 -7.54
CA GLU A 22 5.56 12.18 -6.47
C GLU A 22 4.40 11.19 -6.33
N THR A 23 3.89 10.67 -7.46
CA THR A 23 2.86 9.61 -7.47
C THR A 23 3.29 8.39 -6.68
N SER A 24 4.52 7.93 -6.89
CA SER A 24 5.05 6.72 -6.25
C SER A 24 5.13 6.91 -4.74
N ILE A 25 5.61 8.08 -4.29
CA ILE A 25 5.68 8.44 -2.87
C ILE A 25 4.28 8.49 -2.26
N ASN A 26 3.35 9.20 -2.90
CA ASN A 26 1.97 9.33 -2.42
C ASN A 26 1.23 7.99 -2.40
N LEU A 27 1.50 7.09 -3.34
CA LEU A 27 0.94 5.74 -3.35
C LEU A 27 1.45 4.92 -2.16
N ARG A 28 2.74 4.98 -1.84
CA ARG A 28 3.27 4.32 -0.63
C ARG A 28 2.69 4.93 0.65
N ALA A 29 2.57 6.26 0.71
CA ALA A 29 1.94 6.97 1.83
C ALA A 29 0.44 6.64 1.97
N TYR A 30 -0.25 6.40 0.86
CA TYR A 30 -1.62 5.88 0.86
C TYR A 30 -1.69 4.52 1.54
N PHE A 31 -0.77 3.61 1.20
CA PHE A 31 -0.68 2.31 1.86
C PHE A 31 -0.25 2.40 3.32
N ASP A 32 0.60 3.35 3.72
CA ASP A 32 0.92 3.59 5.14
C ASP A 32 -0.32 3.90 5.99
N ARG A 33 -1.26 4.66 5.41
CA ARG A 33 -2.53 5.01 6.05
C ARG A 33 -3.55 3.87 6.00
N MET A 34 -3.35 2.88 5.12
CA MET A 34 -4.25 1.73 5.01
C MET A 34 -4.25 0.91 6.30
N ARG A 35 -5.46 0.62 6.80
CA ARG A 35 -5.66 -0.14 8.04
C ARG A 35 -4.97 -1.49 7.99
N ASP A 36 -4.35 -1.85 9.11
CA ASP A 36 -3.59 -3.08 9.22
C ASP A 36 -4.42 -4.36 9.06
N GLU A 37 -5.69 -4.29 9.43
CA GLU A 37 -6.66 -5.38 9.25
C GLU A 37 -7.14 -5.53 7.81
N LYS A 38 -6.97 -4.49 6.98
CA LYS A 38 -7.39 -4.51 5.57
C LYS A 38 -6.37 -5.27 4.74
N LEU A 39 -5.08 -4.93 4.85
CA LEU A 39 -4.01 -5.50 4.02
C LEU A 39 -4.01 -7.05 3.90
N PRO A 40 -4.20 -7.84 4.98
CA PRO A 40 -4.22 -9.31 4.92
C PRO A 40 -5.40 -9.91 4.14
N GLN A 41 -6.44 -9.11 3.88
CA GLN A 41 -7.60 -9.52 3.09
C GLN A 41 -7.26 -9.57 1.60
N TYR A 42 -6.26 -8.79 1.14
CA TYR A 42 -5.80 -8.81 -0.23
C TYR A 42 -5.44 -10.25 -0.67
N ARG A 43 -5.80 -10.58 -1.90
CA ARG A 43 -5.46 -11.85 -2.55
C ARG A 43 -4.87 -11.55 -3.93
N VAL A 44 -3.70 -12.12 -4.20
CA VAL A 44 -3.00 -11.98 -5.48
C VAL A 44 -3.80 -12.54 -6.66
N ASP A 45 -4.65 -13.55 -6.41
CA ASP A 45 -5.49 -14.22 -7.41
C ASP A 45 -6.77 -13.43 -7.73
N TRP A 46 -7.04 -12.31 -7.05
CA TRP A 46 -8.17 -11.47 -7.40
C TRP A 46 -8.05 -10.92 -8.83
N THR A 47 -9.18 -10.57 -9.41
CA THR A 47 -9.27 -9.81 -10.66
C THR A 47 -9.12 -8.31 -10.41
N ASN A 48 -8.90 -7.53 -11.46
CA ASN A 48 -8.76 -6.08 -11.33
C ASN A 48 -10.02 -5.45 -10.72
N GLU A 49 -11.20 -5.89 -11.15
CA GLU A 49 -12.49 -5.45 -10.61
C GLU A 49 -12.64 -5.76 -9.12
N GLN A 50 -12.22 -6.95 -8.68
CA GLN A 50 -12.25 -7.32 -7.26
C GLN A 50 -11.31 -6.46 -6.41
N VAL A 51 -10.13 -6.11 -6.91
CA VAL A 51 -9.20 -5.21 -6.21
C VAL A 51 -9.79 -3.80 -6.11
N ILE A 52 -10.38 -3.31 -7.20
CA ILE A 52 -11.05 -2.00 -7.27
C ILE A 52 -12.18 -1.90 -6.24
N ASP A 53 -13.08 -2.89 -6.22
CA ASP A 53 -14.23 -2.94 -5.29
C ASP A 53 -13.76 -3.07 -3.83
N TRP A 54 -12.77 -3.92 -3.59
CA TRP A 54 -12.21 -4.12 -2.25
C TRP A 54 -11.51 -2.88 -1.70
N ASP A 55 -10.71 -2.20 -2.53
CA ASP A 55 -10.01 -0.99 -2.14
C ASP A 55 -11.00 0.15 -1.89
N GLY A 56 -11.94 0.35 -2.82
CA GLY A 56 -13.01 1.33 -2.75
C GLY A 56 -12.55 2.79 -2.96
N ASN A 57 -11.28 3.01 -3.31
CA ASN A 57 -10.71 4.32 -3.60
C ASN A 57 -10.29 4.49 -5.08
N PHE A 58 -10.74 3.59 -5.95
CA PHE A 58 -10.54 3.70 -7.39
C PHE A 58 -11.63 4.55 -8.06
N THR A 59 -11.26 5.25 -9.13
CA THR A 59 -12.18 6.00 -10.00
C THR A 59 -12.97 5.07 -10.91
N THR A 60 -14.00 5.61 -11.57
CA THR A 60 -14.73 4.92 -12.64
C THR A 60 -13.87 4.58 -13.86
N ASP A 61 -12.70 5.20 -13.99
CA ASP A 61 -11.74 4.96 -15.06
C ASP A 61 -10.75 3.83 -14.71
N GLY A 62 -10.74 3.35 -13.46
CA GLY A 62 -9.89 2.26 -13.01
C GLY A 62 -8.55 2.69 -12.41
N HIS A 63 -8.40 3.96 -12.04
CA HIS A 63 -7.21 4.51 -11.39
C HIS A 63 -7.43 4.81 -9.90
N VAL A 64 -6.40 4.71 -9.07
CA VAL A 64 -6.52 5.11 -7.65
C VAL A 64 -6.66 6.63 -7.51
N LEU A 65 -7.62 7.07 -6.70
CA LEU A 65 -7.74 8.46 -6.25
C LEU A 65 -6.64 8.81 -5.25
N LEU A 66 -5.50 9.27 -5.76
CA LEU A 66 -4.46 9.91 -4.97
C LEU A 66 -4.71 11.42 -4.91
N GLY A 67 -4.48 12.03 -3.75
CA GLY A 67 -4.73 13.47 -3.57
C GLY A 67 -3.72 14.37 -4.30
N CYS A 68 -2.50 13.88 -4.51
CA CYS A 68 -1.46 14.50 -5.34
C CYS A 68 -0.76 13.37 -6.11
N SER A 69 -0.78 13.46 -7.42
CA SER A 69 -0.15 12.49 -8.31
C SER A 69 0.16 13.16 -9.64
N GLU A 70 1.40 12.99 -10.12
CA GLU A 70 1.85 13.48 -11.42
C GLU A 70 1.32 12.63 -12.58
N ARG A 71 0.91 11.39 -12.28
CA ARG A 71 0.37 10.41 -13.22
C ARG A 71 -0.68 9.53 -12.53
N ASP A 72 -1.58 8.99 -13.34
CA ASP A 72 -2.56 8.01 -12.90
C ASP A 72 -1.89 6.68 -12.50
N VAL A 73 -2.47 6.01 -11.51
CA VAL A 73 -2.02 4.71 -11.01
C VAL A 73 -3.04 3.66 -11.40
N ASP A 74 -2.67 2.82 -12.37
CA ASP A 74 -3.44 1.65 -12.75
C ASP A 74 -3.42 0.56 -11.70
N VAL A 75 -4.40 -0.33 -11.78
CA VAL A 75 -4.53 -1.52 -10.93
C VAL A 75 -3.28 -2.41 -10.96
N ASP A 76 -2.58 -2.52 -12.10
CA ASP A 76 -1.35 -3.32 -12.21
C ASP A 76 -0.22 -2.75 -11.37
N GLU A 77 -0.07 -1.43 -11.36
CA GLU A 77 0.91 -0.77 -10.49
C GLU A 77 0.50 -0.86 -9.02
N TYR A 78 -0.76 -0.60 -8.73
CA TYR A 78 -1.31 -0.74 -7.39
C TYR A 78 -1.02 -2.13 -6.80
N ARG A 79 -1.22 -3.20 -7.59
CA ARG A 79 -0.91 -4.59 -7.21
C ARG A 79 0.57 -4.77 -6.88
N ARG A 80 1.47 -4.29 -7.74
CA ARG A 80 2.91 -4.40 -7.51
C ARG A 80 3.33 -3.69 -6.22
N VAL A 81 2.73 -2.55 -5.92
CA VAL A 81 3.10 -1.75 -4.74
C VAL A 81 2.45 -2.27 -3.46
N ILE A 82 1.21 -2.78 -3.50
CA ILE A 82 0.59 -3.41 -2.32
C ILE A 82 1.32 -4.70 -1.93
N GLU A 83 1.81 -5.48 -2.90
CA GLU A 83 2.63 -6.66 -2.61
C GLU A 83 3.92 -6.27 -1.90
N GLN A 84 4.65 -5.26 -2.40
CA GLN A 84 5.82 -4.69 -1.72
C GLN A 84 5.48 -4.19 -0.30
N CYS A 85 4.32 -3.55 -0.13
CA CYS A 85 3.84 -3.09 1.19
C CYS A 85 3.61 -4.27 2.13
N ILE A 86 2.94 -5.33 1.66
CA ILE A 86 2.68 -6.55 2.45
C ILE A 86 4.00 -7.20 2.87
N GLU A 87 4.96 -7.36 1.95
CA GLU A 87 6.29 -7.89 2.25
C GLU A 87 7.03 -7.03 3.27
N TYR A 88 7.02 -5.72 3.09
CA TYR A 88 7.59 -4.75 4.02
C TYR A 88 6.98 -4.90 5.42
N ARG A 89 5.65 -4.87 5.52
CA ARG A 89 4.95 -4.99 6.82
C ARG A 89 5.22 -6.33 7.47
N ASN A 90 5.25 -7.44 6.72
CA ASN A 90 5.60 -8.76 7.27
C ASN A 90 7.02 -8.76 7.85
N ARG A 91 7.99 -8.16 7.14
CA ARG A 91 9.39 -8.03 7.58
C ARG A 91 9.53 -7.15 8.82
N VAL A 92 8.87 -5.98 8.85
CA VAL A 92 8.96 -5.02 9.95
C VAL A 92 8.16 -5.47 11.16
N ARG A 93 6.99 -6.08 10.97
CA ARG A 93 6.17 -6.64 12.06
C ARG A 93 6.94 -7.68 12.86
N GLY A 94 7.73 -8.53 12.19
CA GLY A 94 8.62 -9.48 12.86
C GLY A 94 9.70 -8.79 13.74
N LYS A 95 10.22 -7.64 13.30
CA LYS A 95 11.20 -6.85 14.06
C LYS A 95 10.56 -6.11 15.23
N LEU A 96 9.39 -5.51 15.03
CA LEU A 96 8.63 -4.81 16.09
C LEU A 96 8.15 -5.77 17.18
N ALA A 97 7.71 -6.98 16.82
CA ALA A 97 7.34 -8.02 17.78
C ALA A 97 8.55 -8.55 18.56
N GLY A 98 9.74 -8.59 17.94
CA GLY A 98 10.98 -9.01 18.59
C GLY A 98 11.62 -7.99 19.53
N GLN A 99 11.21 -6.72 19.50
CA GLN A 99 11.70 -5.66 20.41
C GLN A 99 10.86 -5.52 21.69
N ALA A 100 9.80 -6.32 21.83
CA ALA A 100 8.95 -6.38 23.02
C ALA A 100 9.26 -7.59 23.94
N GLY A 101 10.40 -8.27 23.73
CA GLY A 101 10.86 -9.43 24.51
C GLY A 101 12.12 -9.16 25.30
#